data_AF-A0AA39UHQ8-F1
#
_entry.id   AF-A0AA39UHQ8-F1
#
_cell.length_a   1.000
_cell.length_b   1.000
_cell.length_c   1.000
_cell.angle_alpha   90.00
_cell.angle_beta   90.00
_cell.angle_gamma   90.00
#
_symmetry.space_group_name_H-M   'P 1'
#
loop_
_entity.id
_entity.type
_entity.pdbx_description
1 polymer ?
#
loop_
_entity_poly.entity_id
_entity_poly.type
_entity_poly.pdbx_seq_one_letter_code
_entity_poly.pdbx_strand_id
1 'polypeptide(L)' 'MNYIHYDTDIVTRHHVRLDGWPMGLKFENLSNIKNLQDLRRLRDALKTTACKWIKMNKK' A
#
# COMPACT_ATOMS: atom_id res chain seq x y z
N MET A 1 -12.43 -1.66 5.64
CA MET A 1 -11.76 -0.59 4.87
C MET A 1 -12.05 -0.79 3.40
N ASN A 2 -12.57 0.25 2.72
CA ASN A 2 -12.75 0.21 1.28
C ASN A 2 -11.45 0.70 0.61
N TYR A 3 -10.66 -0.22 0.08
CA TYR A 3 -9.37 0.11 -0.55
C TYR A 3 -9.52 0.95 -1.82
N ILE A 4 -10.71 0.99 -2.42
CA ILE A 4 -11.03 1.87 -3.57
C ILE A 4 -10.93 3.34 -3.14
N HIS A 5 -11.31 3.65 -1.91
CA HIS A 5 -11.24 4.99 -1.35
C HIS A 5 -9.97 5.21 -0.53
N TYR A 6 -8.98 4.31 -0.61
CA TYR A 6 -7.74 4.40 0.17
C TYR A 6 -7.04 5.76 -0.01
N ASP A 7 -6.99 6.25 -1.25
CA ASP A 7 -6.36 7.54 -1.53
C ASP A 7 -7.10 8.68 -0.79
N THR A 8 -8.42 8.74 -0.92
CA THR A 8 -9.22 9.80 -0.30
C THR A 8 -9.33 9.65 1.23
N ASP A 9 -9.56 8.45 1.75
CA ASP A 9 -9.83 8.23 3.19
C ASP A 9 -8.56 8.02 4.01
N ILE A 10 -7.44 7.59 3.43
CA ILE A 10 -6.19 7.38 4.17
C ILE A 10 -5.17 8.46 3.84
N VAL A 11 -4.96 8.79 2.56
CA VAL A 11 -4.00 9.84 2.19
C VAL A 11 -4.54 11.22 2.56
N THR A 12 -5.79 11.54 2.21
CA THR A 12 -6.34 12.88 2.54
C THR A 12 -6.71 13.02 4.01
N ARG A 13 -7.29 11.99 4.63
CA ARG A 13 -7.78 12.08 6.03
C ARG A 13 -6.68 11.89 7.07
N HIS A 14 -5.83 10.88 6.87
CA HIS A 14 -4.80 10.51 7.84
C HIS A 14 -3.42 11.02 7.46
N HIS A 15 -3.26 11.60 6.25
CA HIS A 15 -1.98 12.09 5.75
C HIS A 15 -0.88 11.03 5.84
N VAL A 16 -1.24 9.79 5.54
CA VAL A 16 -0.30 8.67 5.43
C VAL A 16 -0.51 8.02 4.08
N ARG A 17 0.60 7.75 3.39
CA ARG A 17 0.63 7.05 2.12
C ARG A 17 1.61 5.90 2.21
N LEU A 18 1.28 4.79 1.57
CA LEU A 18 2.24 3.74 1.30
C LEU A 18 3.10 4.13 0.09
N ASP A 19 4.37 4.36 0.36
CA ASP A 19 5.39 4.63 -0.64
C ASP A 19 6.12 3.36 -1.03
N GLY A 20 6.47 3.25 -2.32
CA GLY A 20 7.11 2.08 -2.91
C GLY A 20 6.28 0.80 -2.85
N TRP A 21 4.95 0.92 -3.02
CA TRP A 21 4.12 -0.23 -3.35
C TRP A 21 4.58 -0.87 -4.68
N PRO A 22 4.68 -2.21 -4.76
CA PRO A 22 5.16 -2.89 -5.95
C PRO A 22 4.32 -2.53 -7.18
N MET A 23 5.01 -2.04 -8.23
CA MET A 23 4.40 -1.63 -9.48
C MET A 23 3.75 -2.84 -10.18
N GLY A 24 2.47 -2.72 -10.52
CA GLY A 24 1.67 -3.79 -11.12
C GLY A 24 0.77 -4.54 -10.14
N LEU A 25 0.88 -4.27 -8.84
CA LEU A 25 0.02 -4.86 -7.82
C LEU A 25 -1.08 -3.87 -7.45
N LYS A 26 -2.34 -4.23 -7.65
CA LYS A 26 -3.44 -3.36 -7.22
C LYS A 26 -3.36 -3.16 -5.71
N PHE A 27 -3.61 -1.92 -5.30
CA PHE A 27 -3.64 -1.56 -3.89
C PHE A 27 -4.99 -1.98 -3.31
N GLU A 28 -5.10 -3.25 -2.95
CA GLU A 28 -6.33 -3.88 -2.48
C GLU A 28 -6.07 -4.75 -1.26
N ASN A 29 -7.15 -5.26 -0.66
CA ASN A 29 -7.04 -6.05 0.56
C ASN A 29 -6.18 -7.30 0.33
N LEU A 30 -5.29 -7.63 1.29
CA LEU A 30 -4.45 -8.82 1.22
C LEU A 30 -5.26 -10.10 0.99
N SER A 31 -6.47 -10.18 1.55
CA SER A 31 -7.40 -11.30 1.35
C SER A 31 -7.94 -11.41 -0.08
N ASN A 32 -7.90 -10.33 -0.86
CA ASN A 32 -8.30 -10.32 -2.27
C ASN A 32 -7.15 -10.68 -3.21
N ILE A 33 -5.90 -10.57 -2.74
CA ILE A 33 -4.71 -10.99 -3.48
C ILE A 33 -4.65 -12.52 -3.50
N LYS A 34 -5.26 -13.12 -4.53
CA LYS A 34 -5.24 -14.58 -4.73
C LYS A 34 -3.92 -15.09 -5.31
N ASN A 35 -3.11 -14.19 -5.87
CA ASN A 35 -1.82 -14.54 -6.46
C ASN A 35 -0.72 -14.59 -5.39
N LEU A 36 -0.18 -15.79 -5.18
CA LEU A 36 0.98 -15.99 -4.31
C LEU A 36 2.22 -15.23 -4.78
N GLN A 37 2.38 -15.03 -6.10
CA GLN A 37 3.49 -14.25 -6.66
C GLN A 37 3.40 -12.77 -6.25
N ASP A 38 2.19 -12.20 -6.30
CA ASP A 38 1.92 -10.84 -5.86
C ASP A 38 2.15 -10.69 -4.35
N LEU A 39 1.64 -11.63 -3.54
CA LEU A 39 1.93 -11.66 -2.09
C LEU A 39 3.43 -11.75 -1.79
N ARG A 40 4.18 -12.54 -2.57
CA ARG A 40 5.63 -12.71 -2.38
C ARG A 40 6.38 -11.43 -2.75
N ARG A 41 5.99 -10.75 -3.83
CA ARG A 41 6.53 -9.44 -4.23
C ARG A 41 6.23 -8.36 -3.20
N LEU A 42 5.00 -8.32 -2.70
CA LEU A 42 4.60 -7.39 -1.65
C LEU A 42 5.39 -7.62 -0.36
N ARG A 43 5.52 -8.89 0.05
CA ARG A 43 6.32 -9.26 1.22
C ARG A 43 7.79 -8.87 1.05
N ASP A 44 8.35 -9.08 -0.14
CA ASP A 44 9.74 -8.72 -0.44
C ASP A 44 9.94 -7.20 -0.40
N ALA A 45 9.02 -6.43 -1.01
CA ALA A 45 9.03 -4.97 -0.98
C ALA A 45 8.90 -4.41 0.45
N LEU A 46 8.04 -5.01 1.29
CA LEU A 46 7.92 -4.66 2.71
C LEU A 46 9.22 -5.01 3.48
N LYS A 47 9.82 -6.17 3.19
CA LYS A 47 11.04 -6.64 3.86
C LYS A 47 12.26 -5.80 3.48
N THR A 48 12.34 -5.34 2.23
CA THR A 48 13.42 -4.49 1.72
C THR A 48 13.24 -3.02 2.06
N THR A 49 12.25 -2.66 2.89
CA THR A 49 11.89 -1.26 3.22
C THR A 49 11.56 -0.40 2.00
N ALA A 50 11.42 -1.01 0.82
CA ALA A 50 10.94 -0.35 -0.39
C ALA A 50 9.49 0.08 -0.20
N CYS A 51 8.70 -0.74 0.50
CA CYS A 51 7.31 -0.48 0.81
C CYS A 51 7.18 0.00 2.25
N LYS A 52 6.94 1.30 2.45
CA LYS A 52 6.82 1.89 3.80
C LYS A 52 5.71 2.93 3.86
N TRP A 53 5.10 3.04 5.03
CA TRP A 53 4.16 4.11 5.32
C TRP A 53 4.93 5.40 5.55
N ILE A 54 4.76 6.36 4.65
CA ILE A 54 5.24 7.72 4.84
C ILE A 54 4.10 8.58 5.34
N LYS A 55 4.38 9.33 6.41
CA LYS A 55 3.48 10.37 6.89
C LYS A 55 3.72 11.61 6.03
N MET A 56 2.73 12.00 5.25
CA MET A 56 2.74 13.27 4.54
C MET A 56 2.57 14.36 5.60
N ASN A 57 3.64 15.09 5.92
CA ASN A 57 3.53 16.15 6.90
C ASN A 57 2.68 17.29 6.30
N LYS A 58 1.61 17.70 7.01
CA LYS A 58 0.85 18.90 6.66
C LYS A 58 1.80 20.09 6.77
N LYS A 59 2.11 20.73 5.64
CA LYS A 59 2.81 22.01 5.60
C LYS A 59 1.80 23.13 5.67
#